data_AF-A0A3N0CTY2-F1
#
_entry.id   AF-A0A3N0CTY2-F1
#
_cell.length_a   1.000
_cell.length_b   1.000
_cell.length_c   1.000
_cell.angle_alpha   90.00
_cell.angle_beta   90.00
_cell.angle_gamma   90.00
#
_symmetry.space_group_name_H-M   'P 1'
#
loop_
_entity.id
_entity.type
_entity.pdbx_description
1 polymer ?
#
loop_
_entity_poly.entity_id
_entity_poly.type
_entity_poly.pdbx_seq_one_letter_code
_entity_poly.pdbx_strand_id
1 'polypeptide(L)' 'MARYNVSGNPNVSELRVNIGDDPTHFGDKLVVGVTEGSETWHPRFIIQGDGGVGIGTVDPGTWKLAVNGNIRAKEIKVE' A
#
# COMPACT_ATOMS: atom_id res chain seq x y z
N MET A 1 7.08 8.42 -14.30
CA MET A 1 5.93 8.82 -13.46
C MET A 1 5.55 10.24 -13.81
N ALA A 2 4.28 10.49 -14.15
CA ALA A 2 3.77 11.83 -14.41
C ALA A 2 2.78 12.21 -13.30
N ARG A 3 2.72 13.50 -12.96
CA ARG A 3 1.65 14.03 -12.11
C ARG A 3 0.34 14.01 -12.90
N TYR A 4 -0.72 13.47 -12.30
CA TYR A 4 -2.07 13.52 -12.85
C TYR A 4 -2.75 14.78 -12.34
N ASN A 5 -3.16 15.68 -13.24
CA ASN A 5 -3.95 16.85 -12.88
C ASN A 5 -5.40 16.44 -12.63
N VAL A 6 -5.90 16.74 -11.43
CA VAL A 6 -7.27 16.40 -11.07
C VAL A 6 -8.20 17.41 -11.74
N SER A 7 -8.97 16.94 -12.71
CA SER A 7 -9.95 17.77 -13.42
C SER A 7 -10.95 18.37 -12.42
N GLY A 8 -11.27 19.66 -12.59
CA GLY A 8 -12.26 20.35 -11.77
C GLY A 8 -11.74 20.97 -10.48
N ASN A 9 -10.45 20.79 -10.13
CA ASN A 9 -9.84 21.48 -8.98
C ASN A 9 -8.49 22.12 -9.38
N PRO A 10 -8.44 23.47 -9.53
CA PRO A 10 -7.21 24.14 -9.94
C PRO A 10 -6.09 23.93 -8.91
N ASN A 11 -4.86 23.77 -9.38
CA ASN A 11 -3.65 23.55 -8.58
C ASN A 11 -3.65 22.27 -7.74
N VAL A 12 -4.45 21.26 -8.12
CA VAL A 12 -4.41 19.94 -7.51
C VAL A 12 -3.89 18.92 -8.53
N SER A 13 -2.77 18.29 -8.17
CA SER A 13 -2.21 17.17 -8.92
C SER A 13 -1.83 16.04 -7.98
N GLU A 14 -2.15 14.82 -8.38
CA GLU A 14 -1.81 13.61 -7.65
C GLU A 14 -0.68 12.85 -8.35
N LEU A 15 0.06 12.05 -7.59
CA LEU A 15 0.85 10.97 -8.16
C LEU A 15 -0.04 9.72 -8.16
N ARG A 16 -0.35 9.21 -9.35
CA ARG A 16 -1.07 7.94 -9.50
C ARG A 16 -0.08 6.86 -9.90
N VAL A 17 -0.11 5.76 -9.19
CA VAL A 17 0.65 4.56 -9.51
C VAL A 17 -0.37 3.51 -9.90
N ASN A 18 -0.32 3.07 -11.17
CA ASN A 18 -1.08 1.89 -11.57
C ASN A 18 -0.26 0.67 -11.14
N ILE A 19 -0.83 -0.14 -10.25
CA ILE A 19 -0.12 -1.25 -9.60
C ILE A 19 -0.30 -2.54 -10.41
N GLY A 20 -1.42 -2.67 -11.13
CA GLY A 20 -1.80 -3.88 -11.85
C GLY A 20 -2.90 -3.63 -12.89
N ASP A 21 -3.20 -4.66 -13.68
CA ASP A 21 -4.31 -4.65 -14.64
C ASP A 21 -5.54 -5.41 -14.14
N ASP A 22 -5.42 -6.13 -13.02
CA ASP A 22 -6.52 -6.85 -12.36
C ASP A 22 -6.81 -6.29 -10.96
N PRO A 23 -7.89 -5.50 -10.78
CA PRO A 23 -8.22 -4.89 -9.49
C PRO A 23 -8.80 -5.88 -8.47
N THR A 24 -8.91 -7.17 -8.80
CA THR A 24 -9.51 -8.19 -7.94
C THR A 24 -8.53 -9.27 -7.48
N HIS A 25 -7.30 -9.27 -8.00
CA HIS A 25 -6.27 -10.24 -7.64
C HIS A 25 -5.13 -9.60 -6.85
N PHE A 26 -4.56 -10.38 -5.90
CA PHE A 26 -3.43 -9.98 -5.05
C PHE A 26 -2.05 -10.15 -5.71
N GLY A 27 -1.99 -10.54 -6.99
CA GLY A 27 -0.75 -10.80 -7.71
C GLY A 27 0.09 -9.54 -7.89
N ASP A 28 -0.58 -8.43 -8.20
CA ASP A 28 0.04 -7.12 -8.38
C ASP A 28 0.16 -6.37 -7.06
N LYS A 29 1.34 -5.78 -6.79
CA LYS A 29 1.64 -5.12 -5.51
C LYS A 29 2.55 -3.91 -5.68
N LEU A 30 2.24 -2.84 -4.94
CA LEU A 30 3.23 -1.81 -4.62
C LEU A 30 3.92 -2.18 -3.32
N VAL A 31 5.25 -2.26 -3.33
CA VAL A 31 6.04 -2.69 -2.17
C VAL A 31 7.10 -1.64 -1.84
N VAL A 32 7.11 -1.19 -0.59
CA VAL A 32 8.21 -0.43 0.01
C VAL A 32 8.90 -1.33 1.01
N GLY A 33 10.22 -1.46 0.89
CA GLY A 33 11.02 -2.37 1.69
C GLY A 33 12.47 -1.96 1.77
N VAL A 34 13.28 -2.84 2.35
CA VAL A 34 14.74 -2.67 2.46
C VAL A 34 15.43 -3.96 2.06
N THR A 35 16.59 -3.87 1.44
CA THR A 35 17.48 -5.03 1.27
C THR A 35 18.36 -5.13 2.51
N GLU A 36 18.39 -6.30 3.13
CA GLU A 36 19.36 -6.64 4.18
C GLU A 36 20.46 -7.52 3.59
N GLY A 37 21.71 -7.16 3.86
CA GLY A 37 22.85 -7.79 3.20
C GLY A 37 22.79 -7.59 1.69
N SER A 38 23.30 -8.57 0.93
CA SER A 38 23.35 -8.46 -0.53
C SER A 38 22.11 -9.00 -1.26
N GLU A 39 21.19 -9.70 -0.61
CA GLU A 39 20.18 -10.50 -1.35
C GLU A 39 18.78 -10.58 -0.75
N THR A 40 18.58 -10.33 0.55
CA THR A 40 17.25 -10.51 1.14
C THR A 40 16.46 -9.21 1.11
N TRP A 41 15.43 -9.14 0.26
CA TRP A 41 14.47 -8.05 0.27
C TRP A 41 13.42 -8.26 1.36
N HIS A 42 13.23 -7.24 2.19
CA HIS A 42 12.27 -7.23 3.30
C HIS A 42 11.18 -6.19 3.04
N PRO A 43 9.96 -6.62 2.64
CA PRO A 43 8.82 -5.71 2.55
C PRO A 43 8.50 -5.10 3.92
N ARG A 44 8.26 -3.79 3.95
CA ARG A 44 7.87 -3.06 5.16
C ARG A 44 6.44 -2.53 5.05
N PHE A 45 6.05 -2.09 3.85
CA PHE A 45 4.71 -1.60 3.52
C PHE A 45 4.28 -2.12 2.15
N ILE A 46 3.06 -2.67 2.07
CA ILE A 46 2.50 -3.26 0.85
C ILE A 46 1.11 -2.72 0.60
N ILE A 47 0.80 -2.45 -0.67
CA ILE A 47 -0.56 -2.28 -1.20
C ILE A 47 -0.77 -3.35 -2.26
N GLN A 48 -1.76 -4.21 -2.06
CA GLN A 48 -2.18 -5.25 -3.01
C GLN A 48 -3.15 -4.67 -4.06
N GLY A 49 -3.19 -5.29 -5.24
CA GLY A 49 -4.09 -4.91 -6.35
C GLY A 49 -5.58 -4.92 -5.98
N ASP A 50 -5.98 -5.79 -5.05
CA ASP A 50 -7.34 -5.89 -4.48
C ASP A 50 -7.62 -4.89 -3.32
N GLY A 51 -6.65 -4.01 -3.05
CA GLY A 51 -6.73 -2.95 -2.06
C GLY A 51 -6.35 -3.33 -0.63
N GLY A 52 -5.85 -4.55 -0.38
CA GLY A 52 -5.30 -4.92 0.93
C GLY A 52 -4.01 -4.17 1.27
N VAL A 53 -3.94 -3.56 2.46
CA VAL A 53 -2.74 -2.84 2.94
C VAL A 53 -2.07 -3.59 4.07
N GLY A 54 -0.77 -3.86 3.94
CA GLY A 54 0.05 -4.57 4.93
C GLY A 54 1.18 -3.71 5.48
N ILE A 55 1.35 -3.68 6.82
CA ILE A 55 2.51 -3.11 7.51
C ILE A 55 3.15 -4.19 8.36
N GLY A 56 4.42 -4.53 8.06
CA GLY A 56 5.12 -5.64 8.73
C GLY A 56 4.56 -7.05 8.39
N THR A 57 3.63 -7.14 7.44
CA THR A 57 3.11 -8.39 6.88
C THR A 57 3.05 -8.29 5.36
N VAL A 58 3.29 -9.40 4.67
CA VAL A 58 3.19 -9.51 3.21
C VAL A 58 1.84 -10.03 2.72
N ASP A 59 1.05 -10.53 3.65
CA ASP A 59 -0.27 -11.08 3.44
C ASP A 59 -1.25 -10.43 4.44
N PRO A 60 -2.07 -9.47 3.97
CA PRO A 60 -3.17 -8.90 4.74
C PRO A 60 -4.35 -9.86 4.92
N GLY A 61 -4.41 -10.99 4.20
CA GLY A 61 -5.52 -11.92 4.22
C GLY A 61 -6.85 -11.24 3.84
N THR A 62 -7.87 -11.43 4.67
CA THR A 62 -9.20 -10.82 4.46
C THR A 62 -9.30 -9.38 4.99
N TRP A 63 -8.25 -8.84 5.61
CA TRP A 63 -8.27 -7.50 6.22
C TRP A 63 -7.91 -6.42 5.20
N LYS A 64 -8.66 -5.32 5.19
CA LYS A 64 -8.29 -4.15 4.37
C LYS A 64 -7.04 -3.42 4.87
N LEU A 65 -6.77 -3.50 6.17
CA LEU A 65 -5.53 -3.04 6.79
C LEU A 65 -5.05 -4.09 7.79
N ALA A 66 -3.88 -4.67 7.56
CA ALA A 66 -3.23 -5.62 8.46
C ALA A 66 -1.89 -5.05 8.95
N VAL A 67 -1.70 -5.00 10.27
CA VAL A 67 -0.46 -4.53 10.89
C VAL A 67 0.07 -5.63 11.80
N ASN A 68 1.28 -6.12 11.50
CA ASN A 68 1.99 -7.05 12.37
C ASN A 68 3.00 -6.27 13.23
N GLY A 69 2.50 -5.70 14.32
CA GLY A 69 3.28 -4.89 15.26
C GLY A 69 2.41 -3.99 16.13
N ASN A 70 3.05 -3.18 16.97
CA ASN A 70 2.35 -2.26 17.86
C ASN A 70 1.84 -1.03 17.10
N ILE A 71 0.55 -0.74 17.25
CA ILE A 71 -0.07 0.47 16.72
C ILE A 71 -0.17 1.51 17.84
N ARG A 72 0.48 2.66 17.66
CA ARG A 72 0.24 3.84 18.50
C ARG A 72 -0.70 4.77 17.75
N ALA A 73 -1.90 4.95 18.29
CA ALA A 73 -2.89 5.87 17.74
C ALA A 73 -3.27 6.93 18.77
N LYS A 74 -3.62 8.13 18.29
CA LYS A 74 -4.26 9.15 19.13
C LYS A 74 -5.70 8.75 19.46
N GLU A 75 -6.39 8.15 18.48
CA GLU A 75 -7.77 7.69 18.56
C GLU A 75 -7.98 6.58 17.54
N ILE A 76 -8.80 5.58 17.89
CA ILE A 76 -9.33 4.57 16.97
C ILE A 76 -10.84 4.53 17.20
N LYS A 77 -11.61 4.83 16.17
CA LYS A 77 -13.06 4.62 16.19
C LYS A 77 -13.34 3.24 15.59
N VAL A 78 -14.06 2.41 16.35
CA VAL A 78 -14.57 1.11 15.91
C VAL A 78 -16.09 1.19 15.93
N GLU A 79 -16.73 0.71 14.87
CA GLU A 79 -18.18 0.65 14.71
C GLU A 79 -18.64 -0.76 14.35
#